data_AF-A0A9W5TVW3-F1
#
_entry.id   AF-A0A9W5TVW3-F1
#
_cell.length_a   1.000
_cell.length_b   1.000
_cell.length_c   1.000
_cell.angle_alpha   90.00
_cell.angle_beta   90.00
_cell.angle_gamma   90.00
#
_symmetry.space_group_name_H-M   'P 1'
#
loop_
_entity.id
_entity.type
_entity.pdbx_description
1 polymer ?
#
loop_
_entity_poly.entity_id
_entity_poly.type
_entity_poly.pdbx_seq_one_letter_code
_entity_poly.pdbx_strand_id
1 'polypeptide(L)' 'MIRIIAVLMLVIPGIIAAYGIKLMRDSLFNELTGIFLHTGLQFFIGFIFFAAGLAFIGGFIVHRDRKRQAERKNNRSRR' A
#
# COMPACT_ATOMS: atom_id res chain seq x y z
N MET A 1 7.51 -16.99 -13.47
CA MET A 1 6.06 -16.97 -13.20
C MET A 1 5.69 -16.37 -11.84
N ILE A 2 6.20 -16.83 -10.69
CA ILE A 2 5.86 -16.32 -9.34
C ILE A 2 6.09 -14.80 -9.12
N ARG A 3 7.06 -14.19 -9.82
CA ARG A 3 7.38 -12.76 -9.66
C ARG A 3 6.26 -11.83 -10.15
N ILE A 4 5.50 -12.22 -11.18
CA ILE A 4 4.41 -11.41 -11.77
C ILE A 4 3.20 -11.37 -10.83
N ILE A 5 2.87 -12.50 -10.19
CA ILE A 5 1.79 -12.59 -9.20
C ILE A 5 2.07 -11.67 -8.01
N ALA A 6 3.33 -11.64 -7.54
CA ALA A 6 3.74 -10.73 -6.48
C ALA A 6 3.57 -9.24 -6.84
N VAL A 7 3.79 -8.88 -8.11
CA VAL A 7 3.57 -7.51 -8.59
C VAL A 7 2.08 -7.20 -8.69
N LEU A 8 1.28 -8.12 -9.23
CA LEU A 8 -0.19 -7.99 -9.30
C LEU A 8 -0.83 -7.82 -7.91
N MET A 9 -0.34 -8.55 -6.89
CA MET A 9 -0.79 -8.37 -5.50
C MET A 9 -0.40 -7.02 -4.90
N LEU A 10 0.64 -6.37 -5.43
CA LEU A 10 1.10 -5.04 -5.03
C LEU A 10 0.35 -3.90 -5.75
N VAL A 11 -0.18 -4.19 -6.95
CA VAL A 11 -0.93 -3.20 -7.75
C VAL A 11 -2.23 -2.80 -7.05
N ILE A 12 -2.97 -3.75 -6.47
CA ILE A 12 -4.23 -3.47 -5.77
C ILE A 12 -4.05 -2.45 -4.62
N PRO A 13 -3.17 -2.68 -3.62
CA PRO A 13 -2.94 -1.71 -2.56
C PRO A 13 -2.29 -0.41 -3.07
N GLY A 14 -1.52 -0.47 -4.17
CA GLY A 14 -0.99 0.72 -4.84
C GLY A 14 -2.08 1.61 -5.43
N ILE A 15 -3.09 1.03 -6.07
CA ILE A 15 -4.24 1.77 -6.60
C ILE A 15 -5.06 2.37 -5.45
N ILE A 16 -5.28 1.62 -4.37
CA ILE A 16 -5.97 2.11 -3.17
C ILE A 16 -5.22 3.31 -2.58
N ALA A 17 -3.89 3.24 -2.48
CA ALA A 17 -3.08 4.35 -2.00
C ALA A 17 -3.19 5.58 -2.91
N ALA A 18 -3.11 5.40 -4.23
CA ALA A 18 -3.27 6.48 -5.21
C ALA A 18 -4.66 7.14 -5.13
N TYR A 19 -5.71 6.34 -4.91
CA TYR A 19 -7.07 6.84 -4.68
C TYR A 19 -7.17 7.64 -3.38
N GLY A 20 -6.50 7.19 -2.31
CA GLY A 20 -6.38 7.94 -1.06
C GLY A 20 -5.74 9.32 -1.25
N ILE A 21 -4.64 9.40 -2.01
CA ILE A 21 -3.97 10.67 -2.36
C ILE A 21 -4.92 11.59 -3.13
N LYS A 22 -5.70 11.05 -4.08
CA LYS A 22 -6.69 11.82 -4.82
C LYS A 22 -7.73 12.45 -3.88
N LEU A 23 -8.27 11.68 -2.93
CA LEU A 23 -9.20 12.21 -1.93
C LEU A 23 -8.57 13.32 -1.08
N MET A 24 -7.32 13.12 -0.63
CA MET A 24 -6.60 14.12 0.16
C MET A 24 -6.37 15.40 -0.63
N ARG A 25 -6.01 15.30 -1.92
CA ARG A 25 -5.89 16.44 -2.82
C ARG A 25 -7.22 17.18 -2.94
N ASP A 26 -8.30 16.47 -3.23
CA ASP A 26 -9.62 17.06 -3.44
C ASP A 26 -10.09 17.79 -2.16
N SER A 27 -9.77 17.24 -0.98
CA SER A 27 -9.98 17.91 0.30
C SER A 27 -9.18 19.21 0.47
N LEU A 28 -7.93 19.29 -0.01
CA LEU A 28 -7.12 20.50 0.11
C LEU A 28 -7.63 21.66 -0.75
N PHE A 29 -8.32 21.34 -1.86
CA PHE A 29 -8.97 22.34 -2.72
C PHE A 29 -10.40 22.66 -2.29
N ASN A 30 -10.84 22.14 -1.13
CA ASN A 30 -12.20 22.28 -0.62
C ASN A 30 -13.27 21.75 -1.61
N GLU A 31 -12.89 20.84 -2.50
CA GLU A 31 -13.80 20.12 -3.37
C GLU A 31 -14.40 18.95 -2.59
N LEU A 32 -15.61 19.16 -2.09
CA LEU A 32 -16.40 18.09 -1.49
C LEU A 32 -16.87 17.15 -2.60
N THR A 33 -16.37 15.92 -2.56
CA THR A 33 -17.04 14.83 -3.26
C THR A 33 -18.41 14.64 -2.62
N GLY A 34 -19.51 14.63 -3.39
CA GLY A 34 -20.89 14.64 -2.87
C GLY A 34 -21.31 13.49 -1.93
N ILE A 35 -20.40 12.54 -1.68
CA ILE A 35 -20.54 11.45 -0.71
C ILE A 35 -20.09 11.90 0.71
N PHE A 36 -19.26 12.93 0.83
CA PHE A 36 -18.72 13.41 2.09
C PHE A 36 -19.36 14.72 2.53
N LEU A 37 -19.71 14.81 3.82
CA LEU A 37 -20.33 15.98 4.44
C LEU A 37 -19.30 17.02 4.92
N HIS A 38 -18.04 16.62 5.09
CA HIS A 38 -17.00 17.48 5.65
C HIS A 38 -15.62 17.20 5.02
N THR A 39 -14.94 18.26 4.58
CA THR A 39 -13.62 18.20 3.93
C THR A 39 -12.56 17.48 4.79
N GLY A 40 -12.60 17.67 6.11
CA GLY A 40 -11.69 17.02 7.05
C GLY A 40 -11.91 15.51 7.16
N LEU A 41 -13.15 15.04 7.08
CA LEU A 41 -13.47 13.61 7.07
C LEU A 41 -12.99 12.96 5.77
N GLN A 42 -13.20 13.62 4.64
CA GLN A 42 -12.68 13.18 3.33
C GLN A 42 -11.15 13.06 3.34
N PHE A 43 -10.44 14.01 3.97
CA PHE A 43 -8.99 13.95 4.12
C PHE A 43 -8.57 12.77 5.00
N PHE A 44 -9.23 12.56 6.14
CA PHE A 44 -8.91 11.47 7.06
C PHE A 44 -9.12 10.09 6.43
N ILE A 45 -10.20 9.92 5.67
CA ILE A 45 -10.47 8.68 4.94
C ILE A 45 -9.44 8.47 3.82
N GLY A 46 -9.10 9.52 3.08
CA GLY A 46 -8.02 9.49 2.09
C GLY A 46 -6.67 9.09 2.73
N PHE A 47 -6.37 9.64 3.90
CA PHE A 47 -5.18 9.31 4.67
C PHE A 47 -5.16 7.85 5.13
N ILE A 48 -6.29 7.31 5.60
CA ILE A 48 -6.40 5.89 5.97
C ILE A 48 -6.13 5.00 4.75
N PHE A 49 -6.72 5.29 3.59
CA PHE A 49 -6.47 4.50 2.38
C PHE A 49 -5.01 4.57 1.92
N PHE A 50 -4.40 5.74 1.99
CA PHE A 50 -2.98 5.92 1.70
C PHE A 50 -2.09 5.15 2.67
N ALA A 51 -2.31 5.31 3.98
CA ALA A 51 -1.54 4.64 5.02
C ALA A 51 -1.73 3.12 4.98
N ALA A 52 -2.95 2.64 4.76
CA ALA A 52 -3.24 1.21 4.61
C ALA A 52 -2.54 0.62 3.37
N GLY A 53 -2.59 1.32 2.24
CA GLY A 53 -1.88 0.90 1.02
C GLY A 53 -0.38 0.85 1.24
N LEU A 54 0.22 1.86 1.87
CA LEU A 54 1.65 1.87 2.23
C LEU A 54 2.02 0.76 3.20
N ALA A 55 1.23 0.57 4.27
CA ALA A 55 1.47 -0.48 5.25
C ALA A 55 1.42 -1.87 4.62
N PHE A 56 0.49 -2.10 3.69
CA PHE A 56 0.39 -3.37 2.98
C PHE A 56 1.59 -3.60 2.05
N ILE A 57 2.01 -2.58 1.31
CA ILE A 57 3.20 -2.64 0.44
C ILE A 57 4.46 -2.90 1.27
N GLY A 58 4.68 -2.13 2.34
CA GLY A 58 5.83 -2.29 3.23
C GLY A 58 5.83 -3.66 3.93
N GLY A 59 4.68 -4.09 4.45
CA GLY A 59 4.53 -5.41 5.08
C GLY A 59 4.83 -6.57 4.11
N PHE A 60 4.37 -6.46 2.86
CA PHE A 60 4.67 -7.45 1.83
C PHE A 60 6.17 -7.52 1.50
N ILE A 61 6.84 -6.38 1.39
CA ILE A 61 8.29 -6.30 1.14
C ILE A 61 9.05 -6.98 2.29
N VAL A 62 8.72 -6.65 3.55
CA VAL A 62 9.36 -7.24 4.74
C VAL A 62 9.15 -8.75 4.80
N HIS A 63 7.92 -9.22 4.58
CA HIS A 63 7.62 -10.65 4.58
C HIS A 63 8.42 -11.39 3.51
N ARG A 64 8.50 -10.81 2.30
CA ARG A 64 9.25 -11.39 1.18
C ARG A 64 10.75 -11.42 1.45
N ASP A 65 11.30 -10.37 2.06
CA ASP A 65 12.73 -10.29 2.34
C ASP A 65 13.16 -11.29 3.41
N ARG A 66 12.39 -11.43 4.51
CA ARG A 66 12.64 -12.45 5.55
C ARG A 66 12.73 -13.87 4.97
N LYS A 67 11.85 -14.21 4.02
CA LYS A 67 11.86 -15.54 3.37
C LYS A 67 13.13 -15.77 2.56
N ARG A 68 13.62 -14.75 1.84
CA ARG A 68 14.87 -14.83 1.06
C ARG A 68 16.11 -14.92 1.95
N GLN A 69 16.12 -14.23 3.09
CA GLN A 69 17.22 -14.32 4.04
C GLN A 69 17.31 -15.73 4.68
N ALA A 70 16.17 -16.34 5.00
CA ALA A 70 16.13 -17.71 5.53
C ALA A 70 16.66 -18.75 4.52
N GLU A 71 16.26 -18.66 3.25
CA GLU A 71 16.77 -19.54 2.18
C GLU A 71 18.29 -19.40 1.98
N ARG A 72 18.82 -18.16 2.00
CA ARG A 72 20.26 -17.90 1.89
C ARG A 72 21.06 -18.51 3.05
N LYS A 73 20.54 -18.47 4.28
CA LYS A 73 21.19 -19.06 5.46
C LYS A 73 21.30 -20.58 5.34
N ASN A 74 20.23 -21.25 4.88
CA ASN A 74 20.21 -22.71 4.72
C ASN A 74 21.15 -23.20 3.61
N ASN A 75 21.35 -22.42 2.55
CA ASN A 75 22.28 -22.80 1.48
C ASN A 75 23.76 -22.63 1.87
N ARG A 76 24.07 -21.76 2.84
CA ARG A 76 25.42 -21.61 3.39
C ARG A 76 25.81 -22.72 4.36
N SER A 77 24.85 -23.34 5.07
CA SER A 77 25.15 -24.46 5.96
C SER A 77 25.30 -25.81 5.25
N ARG A 78 25.01 -25.86 3.95
CA ARG A 78 25.15 -27.06 3.09
C ARG A 78 26.42 -27.04 2.23
N ARG A 79 27.23 -25.98 2.31
CA ARG A 79 28.55 -25.86 1.68
C ARG A 79 29.61 -25.87 2.77
#